data_AF-A0A6J8EDS4-F1
#
_entry.id   AF-A0A6J8EDS4-F1
#
_cell.length_a   1.000
_cell.length_b   1.000
_cell.length_c   1.000
_cell.angle_alpha   90.00
_cell.angle_beta   90.00
_cell.angle_gamma   90.00
#
_symmetry.space_group_name_H-M   'P 1'
#
loop_
_entity.id
_entity.type
_entity.pdbx_description
1 polymer ?
#
loop_
_entity_poly.entity_id
_entity_poly.type
_entity_poly.pdbx_seq_one_letter_code
_entity_poly.pdbx_strand_id
1 'polypeptide(L)'
;MEKSLTSPDIQETVELLKTKIESRNEKFEIASKNISDLQKQLEYFEKKRFSLDKIKDDNDAIAFYTGIPNYGTFMACFEYLESKASRLQYWRGQNDKIDDYKHYQTQGGRPGPRRKLTLRDELFMTLIRLKVGLFVRDLAERFEISQSQFSKIFTTWINFLNVELPSIFPFPSQEKV
;
A
#
# COMPACT_ATOMS: atom_id res chain seq x y z
N MET A 1 -42.54 -12.44 -51.24
CA MET A 1 -43.50 -11.85 -50.28
C MET A 1 -42.72 -10.96 -49.32
N GLU A 2 -42.36 -9.77 -49.78
CA GLU A 2 -41.85 -8.71 -48.89
C GLU A 2 -43.05 -8.15 -48.15
N LYS A 3 -43.12 -8.37 -46.83
CA LYS A 3 -44.04 -7.61 -45.98
C LYS A 3 -43.56 -6.16 -45.99
N SER A 4 -44.22 -5.30 -46.76
CA SER A 4 -44.00 -3.86 -46.70
C SER A 4 -44.36 -3.40 -45.29
N LEU A 5 -43.36 -2.96 -44.53
CA LEU A 5 -43.56 -2.27 -43.26
C LEU A 5 -44.44 -1.05 -43.50
N THR A 6 -45.64 -1.05 -42.94
CA THR A 6 -46.57 0.08 -43.01
C THR A 6 -46.06 1.22 -42.12
N SER A 7 -46.30 2.47 -42.54
CA SER A 7 -45.94 3.72 -41.84
C SER A 7 -46.14 3.73 -40.30
N PRO A 8 -47.19 3.09 -39.72
CA PRO A 8 -47.40 3.07 -38.28
C PRO A 8 -46.36 2.25 -37.49
N ASP A 9 -45.83 1.16 -38.08
CA ASP A 9 -44.87 0.25 -37.45
C ASP A 9 -43.48 0.94 -37.30
N ILE A 10 -43.18 1.82 -38.26
CA ILE A 10 -41.99 2.70 -38.23
C ILE A 10 -42.15 3.79 -37.16
N GLN A 11 -43.36 4.32 -36.95
CA GLN A 11 -43.61 5.33 -35.91
C GLN A 11 -43.54 4.74 -34.50
N GLU A 12 -44.06 3.54 -34.29
CA GLU A 12 -43.96 2.84 -33.01
C GLU A 12 -42.50 2.53 -32.65
N THR A 13 -41.72 2.02 -33.61
CA THR A 13 -40.29 1.75 -33.40
C THR A 13 -39.48 3.03 -33.14
N VAL A 14 -39.78 4.15 -33.81
CA VAL A 14 -39.16 5.45 -33.53
C VAL A 14 -39.46 5.92 -32.11
N GLU A 15 -40.70 5.78 -31.64
CA GLU A 15 -41.11 6.19 -30.28
C GLU A 15 -40.43 5.32 -29.21
N LEU A 16 -40.31 4.01 -29.46
CA LEU A 16 -39.58 3.06 -28.62
C LEU A 16 -38.07 3.38 -28.55
N LEU A 17 -37.49 3.82 -29.66
CA LEU A 17 -36.08 4.25 -29.70
C LEU A 17 -35.87 5.57 -28.93
N LYS A 18 -36.79 6.54 -29.04
CA LYS A 18 -36.72 7.81 -28.28
C LYS A 18 -36.74 7.56 -26.79
N THR A 19 -37.72 6.80 -26.30
CA THR A 19 -37.84 6.47 -24.86
C THR A 19 -36.61 5.73 -24.35
N LYS A 20 -36.01 4.85 -25.18
CA LYS A 20 -34.77 4.15 -24.84
C LYS A 20 -33.55 5.06 -24.81
N ILE A 21 -33.48 6.06 -25.70
CA ILE A 21 -32.42 7.09 -25.67
C ILE A 21 -32.55 7.96 -24.43
N GLU A 22 -33.76 8.41 -24.09
CA GLU A 22 -34.02 9.20 -22.87
C GLU A 22 -33.63 8.42 -21.61
N SER A 23 -34.07 7.17 -21.48
CA SER A 23 -33.70 6.32 -20.35
C SER A 23 -32.19 6.08 -20.26
N ARG A 24 -31.49 5.96 -21.40
CA ARG A 24 -30.03 5.84 -21.43
C ARG A 24 -29.34 7.14 -21.03
N ASN A 25 -29.83 8.28 -21.49
CA ASN A 25 -29.27 9.59 -21.14
C ASN A 25 -29.43 9.86 -19.64
N GLU A 26 -30.58 9.53 -19.05
CA GLU A 26 -30.80 9.65 -17.61
C GLU A 26 -29.81 8.78 -16.82
N LYS A 27 -29.62 7.51 -17.22
CA LYS A 27 -28.62 6.62 -16.61
C LYS A 27 -27.20 7.13 -16.77
N PHE A 28 -26.88 7.71 -17.92
CA PHE A 28 -25.57 8.31 -18.19
C PHE A 28 -25.31 9.51 -17.27
N GLU A 29 -26.28 10.39 -17.09
CA GLU A 29 -26.18 11.54 -16.18
C GLU A 29 -25.98 11.09 -14.72
N ILE A 30 -26.76 10.11 -14.26
CA ILE A 30 -26.60 9.55 -12.91
C ILE A 30 -25.21 8.93 -12.74
N ALA A 31 -24.74 8.16 -13.72
CA ALA A 31 -23.41 7.54 -13.67
C ALA A 31 -22.29 8.61 -13.67
N SER A 32 -22.41 9.64 -14.51
CA SER A 32 -21.46 10.75 -14.59
C SER A 32 -21.37 11.50 -13.26
N LYS A 33 -22.52 11.78 -12.63
CA LYS A 33 -22.59 12.37 -11.30
C LYS A 33 -21.94 11.49 -10.24
N ASN A 34 -22.27 10.20 -10.21
CA ASN A 34 -21.68 9.24 -9.26
C ASN A 34 -20.15 9.16 -9.41
N ILE A 35 -19.64 9.17 -10.65
CA ILE A 35 -18.19 9.19 -10.91
C ILE A 35 -17.57 10.47 -10.33
N SER A 36 -18.19 11.63 -10.56
CA SER A 36 -17.71 12.90 -9.99
C SER A 36 -17.67 12.88 -8.46
N ASP A 37 -18.72 12.35 -7.83
CA ASP A 37 -18.82 12.32 -6.37
C ASP A 37 -17.84 11.30 -5.75
N LEU A 38 -17.65 10.14 -6.38
CA LEU A 38 -16.65 9.16 -5.97
C LEU A 38 -15.22 9.70 -6.14
N GLN A 39 -14.93 10.43 -7.22
CA GLN A 39 -13.64 11.09 -7.41
C GLN A 39 -13.33 12.09 -6.29
N LYS A 40 -14.32 12.90 -5.89
CA LYS A 40 -14.17 13.83 -4.75
C LYS A 40 -13.95 13.10 -3.43
N GLN A 41 -14.67 11.99 -3.21
CA GLN A 41 -14.49 11.17 -2.01
C GLN A 41 -13.08 10.57 -1.96
N LEU A 42 -12.60 10.00 -3.07
CA LEU A 42 -11.24 9.46 -3.16
C LEU A 42 -10.19 10.53 -2.89
N GLU A 43 -10.33 11.73 -3.47
CA GLU A 43 -9.42 12.84 -3.21
C GLU A 43 -9.42 13.26 -1.73
N TYR A 44 -10.60 13.31 -1.10
CA TYR A 44 -10.74 13.61 0.32
C TYR A 44 -10.03 12.57 1.22
N PHE A 45 -10.21 11.28 0.93
CA PHE A 45 -9.54 10.21 1.70
C PHE A 45 -8.02 10.20 1.46
N GLU A 46 -7.58 10.37 0.21
CA GLU A 46 -6.15 10.50 -0.15
C GLU A 46 -5.48 11.70 0.52
N LYS A 47 -6.20 12.80 0.76
CA LYS A 47 -5.68 13.95 1.51
C LYS A 47 -5.43 13.62 2.99
N LYS A 48 -6.24 12.76 3.59
CA LYS A 48 -6.15 12.38 5.01
C LYS A 48 -5.23 11.20 5.28
N ARG A 49 -4.95 10.38 4.27
CA ARG A 49 -4.08 9.22 4.38
C ARG A 49 -2.69 9.63 4.85
N PHE A 50 -2.22 8.99 5.91
CA PHE A 50 -0.85 9.14 6.38
C PHE A 50 0.08 8.34 5.48
N SER A 51 1.04 9.01 4.84
CA SER A 51 2.03 8.34 3.99
C SER A 51 3.33 9.12 3.94
N LEU A 52 4.41 8.43 3.56
CA LEU A 52 5.71 9.05 3.37
C LEU A 52 5.64 10.17 2.32
N ASP A 53 4.84 10.00 1.26
CA ASP A 53 4.70 10.99 0.20
C ASP A 53 4.09 12.32 0.70
N LYS A 54 3.36 12.33 1.83
CA LYS A 54 2.85 13.56 2.46
C LYS A 54 3.90 14.36 3.21
N ILE A 55 4.98 13.71 3.66
CA ILE A 55 6.03 14.33 4.47
C ILE A 55 7.37 14.42 3.74
N LYS A 56 7.43 14.01 2.46
CA LYS A 56 8.69 13.93 1.69
C LYS A 56 9.44 15.26 1.57
N ASP A 57 8.71 16.37 1.64
CA ASP A 57 9.26 17.73 1.52
C ASP A 57 9.49 18.39 2.91
N ASP A 58 9.24 17.65 4.00
CA ASP A 58 9.40 18.09 5.38
C ASP A 58 10.47 17.24 6.09
N ASN A 59 11.71 17.73 6.09
CA ASN A 59 12.84 17.02 6.69
C ASN A 59 12.68 16.83 8.20
N ASP A 60 12.05 17.78 8.89
CA ASP A 60 11.83 17.68 10.34
C ASP A 60 10.83 16.57 10.65
N ALA A 61 9.75 16.47 9.88
CA ALA A 61 8.80 15.37 9.99
C ALA A 61 9.46 14.02 9.68
N ILE A 62 10.30 13.92 8.64
CA ILE A 62 11.00 12.67 8.32
C ILE A 62 11.95 12.27 9.45
N ALA A 63 12.75 13.21 9.95
CA ALA A 63 13.67 12.96 11.07
C ALA A 63 12.92 12.56 12.34
N PHE A 64 11.80 13.22 12.63
CA PHE A 64 10.94 12.90 13.75
C PHE A 64 10.40 11.46 13.66
N TYR A 65 9.79 11.11 12.52
CA TYR A 65 9.13 9.82 12.35
C TYR A 65 10.09 8.66 12.13
N THR A 66 11.17 8.85 11.38
CA THR A 66 12.02 7.74 10.92
C THR A 66 13.38 7.70 11.62
N GLY A 67 13.82 8.82 12.20
CA GLY A 67 15.18 9.01 12.67
C GLY A 67 16.19 9.29 11.55
N ILE A 68 15.76 9.27 10.28
CA ILE A 68 16.58 9.55 9.11
C ILE A 68 16.52 11.05 8.81
N PRO A 69 17.63 11.73 8.47
CA PRO A 69 17.66 13.20 8.38
C PRO A 69 16.76 13.83 7.32
N ASN A 70 16.46 13.14 6.21
CA ASN A 70 15.69 13.68 5.09
C ASN A 70 15.21 12.56 4.15
N TYR A 71 14.33 12.92 3.22
CA TYR A 71 13.74 12.01 2.24
C TYR A 71 14.78 11.35 1.33
N GLY A 72 15.77 12.11 0.85
CA GLY A 72 16.83 11.58 -0.01
C GLY A 72 17.62 10.47 0.66
N THR A 73 17.94 10.65 1.95
CA THR A 73 18.66 9.65 2.75
C THR A 73 17.79 8.43 3.01
N PHE A 74 16.49 8.63 3.29
CA PHE A 74 15.53 7.53 3.42
C PHE A 74 15.49 6.71 2.13
N MET A 75 15.37 7.36 0.98
CA MET A 75 15.30 6.69 -0.32
C MET A 75 16.59 5.95 -0.65
N ALA A 76 17.77 6.54 -0.38
CA ALA A 76 19.05 5.85 -0.56
C ALA A 76 19.16 4.59 0.31
N CYS A 77 18.73 4.66 1.57
CA CYS A 77 18.65 3.47 2.43
C CYS A 77 17.65 2.44 1.89
N PHE A 78 16.48 2.90 1.43
CA PHE A 78 15.45 2.03 0.88
C PHE A 78 15.93 1.31 -0.38
N GLU A 79 16.56 1.99 -1.33
CA GLU A 79 17.08 1.41 -2.58
C GLU A 79 18.11 0.30 -2.31
N TYR A 80 19.01 0.51 -1.34
CA TYR A 80 19.95 -0.53 -0.91
C TYR A 80 19.22 -1.78 -0.39
N LEU A 81 18.19 -1.57 0.45
CA LEU A 81 17.43 -2.65 1.06
C LEU A 81 16.47 -3.32 0.09
N GLU A 82 15.87 -2.60 -0.85
CA GLU A 82 14.81 -3.05 -1.75
C GLU A 82 15.23 -4.29 -2.54
N SER A 83 16.45 -4.25 -3.09
CA SER A 83 17.03 -5.38 -3.85
C SER A 83 17.00 -6.69 -3.05
N LYS A 84 17.29 -6.62 -1.74
CA LYS A 84 17.34 -7.75 -0.82
C LYS A 84 15.97 -8.07 -0.19
N ALA A 85 15.15 -7.03 -0.03
CA ALA A 85 13.81 -7.08 0.54
C ALA A 85 12.77 -7.67 -0.43
N SER A 86 13.03 -7.63 -1.74
CA SER A 86 12.17 -8.21 -2.78
C SER A 86 11.75 -9.65 -2.48
N ARG A 87 12.65 -10.43 -1.87
CA ARG A 87 12.47 -11.85 -1.52
C ARG A 87 11.91 -12.10 -0.12
N LEU A 88 11.52 -11.05 0.63
CA LEU A 88 10.99 -11.17 1.99
C LEU A 88 9.68 -11.95 2.00
N GLN A 89 9.62 -13.00 2.81
CA GLN A 89 8.39 -13.67 3.18
C GLN A 89 8.02 -13.27 4.60
N TYR A 90 6.74 -12.99 4.83
CA TYR A 90 6.27 -12.62 6.17
C TYR A 90 6.43 -13.78 7.13
N TRP A 91 6.85 -13.44 8.35
CA TRP A 91 6.90 -14.34 9.50
C TRP A 91 5.60 -15.13 9.68
N ARG A 92 5.70 -16.47 9.77
CA ARG A 92 4.55 -17.38 9.88
C ARG A 92 4.27 -17.87 11.30
N GLY A 93 5.01 -17.40 12.29
CA GLY A 93 4.82 -17.76 13.70
C GLY A 93 6.00 -18.54 14.28
N GLN A 94 5.82 -19.03 15.50
CA GLN A 94 6.87 -19.61 16.35
C GLN A 94 7.58 -20.85 15.77
N ASN A 95 7.03 -21.45 14.70
CA ASN A 95 7.61 -22.60 14.00
C ASN A 95 8.66 -22.21 12.93
N ASP A 96 8.78 -20.93 12.56
CA ASP A 96 9.91 -20.45 11.76
C ASP A 96 11.15 -20.45 12.67
N LYS A 97 12.06 -21.41 12.46
CA LYS A 97 13.31 -21.52 13.25
C LYS A 97 14.17 -20.27 13.01
N ILE A 98 14.64 -19.66 14.10
CA ILE A 98 15.50 -18.46 14.07
C ILE A 98 16.93 -18.80 13.60
N ASP A 99 17.32 -20.09 13.64
CA ASP A 99 18.70 -20.53 13.42
C ASP A 99 19.23 -20.45 11.97
N ASP A 100 18.38 -20.11 10.99
CA ASP A 100 18.81 -19.88 9.62
C ASP A 100 19.07 -18.39 9.37
N TYR A 101 20.28 -18.06 8.92
CA TYR A 101 20.75 -16.70 8.57
C TYR A 101 19.86 -15.95 7.55
N LYS A 102 18.81 -16.58 7.00
CA LYS A 102 17.86 -16.03 6.01
C LYS A 102 16.44 -16.62 6.16
N HIS A 103 15.91 -16.83 7.37
CA HIS A 103 14.55 -17.35 7.59
C HIS A 103 13.42 -16.51 6.96
N TYR A 104 13.71 -15.25 6.61
CA TYR A 104 12.82 -14.37 5.87
C TYR A 104 12.85 -14.60 4.34
N GLN A 105 13.73 -15.47 3.82
CA GLN A 105 13.82 -15.86 2.41
C GLN A 105 13.72 -17.38 2.24
N THR A 106 12.50 -17.92 2.07
CA THR A 106 12.34 -19.33 1.72
C THR A 106 12.62 -19.57 0.24
N GLN A 107 13.48 -20.54 -0.10
CA GLN A 107 13.63 -21.01 -1.49
C GLN A 107 12.51 -22.00 -1.84
N GLY A 108 11.78 -21.75 -2.94
CA GLY A 108 10.92 -22.77 -3.57
C GLY A 108 9.50 -22.96 -3.03
N GLY A 109 8.88 -21.95 -2.42
CA GLY A 109 7.47 -22.00 -1.99
C GLY A 109 6.49 -21.37 -2.99
N ARG A 110 5.21 -21.79 -2.97
CA ARG A 110 4.12 -21.07 -3.66
C ARG A 110 4.13 -19.59 -3.23
N PRO A 111 3.98 -18.62 -4.16
CA PRO A 111 3.93 -17.21 -3.80
C PRO A 111 2.89 -16.98 -2.71
N GLY A 112 3.29 -16.33 -1.62
CA GLY A 112 2.36 -15.92 -0.58
C GLY A 112 1.31 -14.94 -1.12
N PRO A 113 0.23 -14.65 -0.36
CA PRO A 113 -0.74 -13.63 -0.73
C PRO A 113 -0.07 -12.30 -1.10
N ARG A 114 -0.66 -11.56 -2.05
CA ARG A 114 -0.14 -10.25 -2.47
C ARG A 114 -0.01 -9.33 -1.24
N ARG A 115 1.14 -8.65 -1.13
CA ARG A 115 1.37 -7.66 -0.07
C ARG A 115 0.35 -6.52 -0.21
N LYS A 116 -0.26 -6.11 0.90
CA LYS A 116 -1.17 -4.95 0.91
C LYS A 116 -0.41 -3.61 0.89
N LEU A 117 0.77 -3.59 1.50
CA LEU A 117 1.63 -2.41 1.56
C LEU A 117 2.82 -2.59 0.60
N THR A 118 3.35 -1.47 0.13
CA THR A 118 4.62 -1.46 -0.61
C THR A 118 5.77 -1.69 0.37
N LEU A 119 6.91 -2.22 -0.10
CA LEU A 119 8.09 -2.40 0.76
C LEU A 119 8.55 -1.08 1.39
N ARG A 120 8.39 0.03 0.66
CA ARG A 120 8.68 1.39 1.12
C ARG A 120 7.80 1.78 2.30
N ASP A 121 6.49 1.53 2.21
CA ASP A 121 5.55 1.83 3.29
C ASP A 121 5.78 0.92 4.51
N GLU A 122 6.14 -0.35 4.29
CA GLU A 122 6.46 -1.26 5.39
C GLU A 122 7.74 -0.86 6.13
N LEU A 123 8.78 -0.44 5.40
CA LEU A 123 10.00 0.10 6.00
C LEU A 123 9.68 1.37 6.78
N PHE A 124 8.95 2.31 6.17
CA PHE A 124 8.53 3.55 6.82
C PHE A 124 7.77 3.30 8.12
N MET A 125 6.79 2.39 8.09
CA MET A 125 6.02 1.98 9.25
C MET A 125 6.88 1.35 10.35
N THR A 126 7.82 0.49 9.97
CA THR A 126 8.79 -0.13 10.89
C THR A 126 9.67 0.92 11.57
N LEU A 127 10.20 1.87 10.81
CA LEU A 127 11.03 2.96 11.35
C LEU A 127 10.25 3.86 12.31
N ILE A 128 8.99 4.17 12.02
CA ILE A 128 8.12 4.91 12.97
C ILE A 128 8.01 4.19 14.30
N ARG A 129 7.80 2.87 14.27
CA ARG A 129 7.69 2.07 15.49
C ARG A 129 8.99 2.04 16.28
N LEU A 130 10.14 2.00 15.60
CA LEU A 130 11.47 2.01 16.20
C LEU A 130 11.83 3.37 16.79
N LYS A 131 11.52 4.47 16.09
CA LYS A 131 11.95 5.82 16.46
C LYS A 131 11.02 6.51 17.45
N VAL A 132 9.72 6.53 17.15
CA VAL A 132 8.71 7.27 17.93
C VAL A 132 8.00 6.37 18.92
N GLY A 133 8.01 5.06 18.69
CA GLY A 133 7.41 4.11 19.62
C GLY A 133 5.89 4.07 19.62
N LEU A 134 5.24 4.49 18.52
CA LEU A 134 3.77 4.51 18.42
C LEU A 134 3.14 3.14 18.70
N PHE A 135 1.94 3.16 19.28
CA PHE A 135 1.19 1.94 19.58
C PHE A 135 0.85 1.16 18.31
N VAL A 136 0.89 -0.17 18.38
CA VAL A 136 0.53 -1.07 17.27
C VAL A 136 -0.88 -0.79 16.75
N ARG A 137 -1.83 -0.47 17.64
CA ARG A 137 -3.20 -0.11 17.26
C ARG A 137 -3.24 1.16 16.40
N ASP A 138 -2.48 2.19 16.77
CA ASP A 138 -2.44 3.46 16.04
C ASP A 138 -1.76 3.29 14.68
N LEU A 139 -0.64 2.57 14.62
CA LEU A 139 0.03 2.26 13.35
C LEU A 139 -0.83 1.39 12.43
N ALA A 140 -1.53 0.39 12.98
CA ALA A 140 -2.44 -0.44 12.21
C ALA A 140 -3.56 0.39 11.56
N GLU A 141 -4.14 1.34 12.30
CA GLU A 141 -5.15 2.26 11.79
C GLU A 141 -4.59 3.18 10.70
N ARG A 142 -3.44 3.83 10.95
CA ARG A 142 -2.80 4.77 10.00
C ARG A 142 -2.45 4.13 8.66
N PHE A 143 -2.07 2.85 8.68
CA PHE A 143 -1.67 2.10 7.49
C PHE A 143 -2.79 1.20 6.95
N GLU A 144 -4.00 1.27 7.52
CA GLU A 144 -5.20 0.52 7.09
C GLU A 144 -4.97 -1.00 7.03
N ILE A 145 -4.24 -1.54 8.01
CA ILE A 145 -3.95 -2.96 8.17
C ILE A 145 -4.44 -3.48 9.52
N SER A 146 -4.54 -4.80 9.69
CA SER A 146 -4.84 -5.36 11.01
C SER A 146 -3.61 -5.30 11.93
N GLN A 147 -3.82 -5.24 13.24
CA GLN A 147 -2.72 -5.34 14.22
C GLN A 147 -1.92 -6.63 14.06
N SER A 148 -2.57 -7.74 13.68
CA SER A 148 -1.90 -9.01 13.39
C SER A 148 -1.02 -8.93 12.14
N GLN A 149 -1.43 -8.20 11.11
CA GLN A 149 -0.64 -7.94 9.92
C GLN A 149 0.54 -7.02 10.24
N PHE A 150 0.31 -5.96 11.04
CA PHE A 150 1.37 -5.11 11.54
C PHE A 150 2.45 -5.93 12.25
N SER A 151 2.08 -6.78 13.22
CA SER A 151 3.05 -7.58 13.97
C SER A 151 3.88 -8.49 13.06
N LYS A 152 3.27 -9.12 12.05
CA LYS A 152 4.00 -9.93 11.07
C LYS A 152 4.98 -9.09 10.25
N ILE A 153 4.56 -7.94 9.75
CA ILE A 153 5.41 -7.04 8.97
C ILE A 153 6.57 -6.57 9.85
N PHE A 154 6.28 -6.06 11.04
CA PHE A 154 7.28 -5.56 11.97
C PHE A 154 8.32 -6.62 12.31
N THR A 155 7.92 -7.82 12.76
CA THR A 155 8.87 -8.91 13.06
C THR A 155 9.70 -9.31 11.84
N THR A 156 9.11 -9.35 10.64
CA THR A 156 9.82 -9.66 9.40
C THR A 156 10.90 -8.62 9.10
N TRP A 157 10.56 -7.33 9.19
CA TRP A 157 11.49 -6.23 8.94
C TRP A 157 12.56 -6.12 10.01
N ILE A 158 12.25 -6.34 11.29
CA ILE A 158 13.27 -6.35 12.35
C ILE A 158 14.30 -7.44 12.12
N ASN A 159 13.84 -8.65 11.81
CA ASN A 159 14.73 -9.77 11.52
C ASN A 159 15.61 -9.50 10.29
N PHE A 160 15.01 -8.96 9.23
CA PHE A 160 15.73 -8.58 8.01
C PHE A 160 16.75 -7.48 8.27
N LEU A 161 16.37 -6.40 8.94
CA LEU A 161 17.25 -5.28 9.27
C LEU A 161 18.38 -5.70 10.20
N ASN A 162 18.14 -6.61 11.14
CA ASN A 162 19.20 -7.12 12.02
C ASN A 162 20.31 -7.83 11.25
N VAL A 163 19.99 -8.48 10.12
CA VAL A 163 20.97 -9.14 9.24
C VAL A 163 21.65 -8.13 8.32
N GLU A 164 20.91 -7.17 7.78
CA GLU A 164 21.42 -6.27 6.74
C GLU A 164 22.11 -5.01 7.27
N LEU A 165 21.65 -4.44 8.38
CA LEU A 165 22.20 -3.20 8.96
C LEU A 165 23.67 -3.31 9.36
N PRO A 166 24.19 -4.41 9.94
CA PRO A 166 25.62 -4.54 10.24
C PRO A 166 26.53 -4.37 9.02
N SER A 167 26.03 -4.67 7.81
CA SER A 167 26.78 -4.48 6.56
C SER A 167 26.84 -3.02 6.11
N ILE A 168 25.88 -2.17 6.55
CA ILE A 168 25.80 -0.74 6.22
C ILE A 168 26.44 0.10 7.33
N PHE A 169 26.19 -0.29 8.57
CA PHE A 169 26.63 0.35 9.79
C PHE A 169 27.23 -0.73 10.69
N PRO A 170 28.55 -0.96 10.65
CA PRO A 170 29.18 -1.83 11.63
C PRO A 170 28.93 -1.22 13.01
N PHE A 171 28.06 -1.87 13.79
CA PHE A 171 27.78 -1.42 15.15
C PHE A 171 29.11 -1.32 15.90
N PRO A 172 29.39 -0.21 16.60
CA PRO A 172 30.55 -0.18 17.47
C PRO A 172 30.41 -1.32 18.47
N SER A 173 31.39 -2.22 18.50
CA SER A 173 31.44 -3.25 19.53
C SER A 173 31.44 -2.55 20.90
N GLN A 174 30.73 -3.13 21.87
CA GLN A 174 30.59 -2.56 23.21
C GLN A 174 31.91 -2.36 23.97
N GLU A 175 33.06 -2.73 23.38
CA GLU A 175 34.41 -2.51 23.92
C GLU A 175 34.92 -1.06 23.79
N LYS A 176 34.15 -0.14 23.20
CA LYS A 176 34.53 1.28 23.08
C LYS A 176 33.45 2.25 23.58
N VAL A 177 32.92 2.01 24.78
CA VAL A 177 32.24 3.03 25.60
C VAL A 177 32.81 3.00 27.00
#